data_AF-A0A7C5GWM3-F1
#
_entry.id   AF-A0A7C5GWM3-F1
#
_cell.length_a   1.000
_cell.length_b   1.000
_cell.length_c   1.000
_cell.angle_alpha   90.00
_cell.angle_beta   90.00
_cell.angle_gamma   90.00
#
_symmetry.space_group_name_H-M   'P 1'
#
loop_
_entity.id
_entity.type
_entity.pdbx_description
1 polymer ?
#
loop_
_entity_poly.entity_id
_entity_poly.type
_entity_poly.pdbx_seq_one_letter_code
_entity_poly.pdbx_strand_id
1 'polypeptide(L)'
;EGWRKAHELTFLRFQAARIWTHPETRPEPFEGSLEVLEQDAEKTREAPAREEPAPLPEPPMAETGEGDEARPARDEESLPLPDTSAASVDPLPEPPGPFDEGAPDLGNESGAPSEPGDLGHPPPASTEASAPDNPGQAFLDWLRAGLRDRRFQVNNRNARIHVVAEGLLLVSPGIFKDFDREAWSKAQKRFQRLKVNLKTPSGHNIWTYEVTGELNKEKPTRLKGFLIQDIETVLPGIHLPAPNPHLTLVPPREKA
;
A
#
# COMPACT_ATOMS: atom_id res chain seq x y z
N GLU A 1 -29.96 -17.21 15.80
CA GLU A 1 -28.49 -17.38 15.86
C GLU A 1 -27.81 -16.37 14.94
N GLY A 2 -26.67 -15.83 15.40
CA GLY A 2 -26.03 -14.68 14.79
C GLY A 2 -25.25 -15.02 13.52
N TRP A 3 -25.46 -14.21 12.47
CA TRP A 3 -24.60 -14.17 11.29
C TRP A 3 -23.21 -13.71 11.75
N ARG A 4 -22.28 -14.66 11.87
CA ARG A 4 -20.92 -14.40 12.33
C ARG A 4 -20.14 -13.71 11.21
N LYS A 5 -19.58 -12.53 11.55
CA LYS A 5 -18.55 -11.75 10.83
C LYS A 5 -18.86 -11.48 9.34
N ALA A 6 -19.36 -10.27 9.06
CA ALA A 6 -19.31 -9.72 7.71
C ALA A 6 -17.83 -9.57 7.31
N HIS A 7 -17.36 -10.45 6.42
CA HIS A 7 -16.04 -10.29 5.81
C HIS A 7 -16.11 -9.13 4.82
N GLU A 8 -15.39 -8.05 5.08
CA GLU A 8 -15.29 -6.93 4.14
C GLU A 8 -14.37 -7.34 2.99
N LEU A 9 -14.95 -7.49 1.79
CA LEU A 9 -14.22 -7.81 0.59
C LEU A 9 -13.95 -6.53 -0.20
N THR A 10 -12.67 -6.25 -0.47
CA THR A 10 -12.28 -5.17 -1.37
C THR A 10 -12.15 -5.70 -2.79
N PHE A 11 -12.78 -5.03 -3.76
CA PHE A 11 -12.69 -5.40 -5.17
C PHE A 11 -11.79 -4.44 -5.94
N LEU A 12 -10.94 -4.98 -6.81
CA LEU A 12 -10.27 -4.20 -7.84
C LEU A 12 -11.13 -4.18 -9.11
N ARG A 13 -11.43 -2.98 -9.61
CA ARG A 13 -12.16 -2.79 -10.87
C ARG A 13 -11.19 -2.43 -11.99
N PHE A 14 -11.17 -3.23 -13.04
CA PHE A 14 -10.43 -2.97 -14.28
C PHE A 14 -11.29 -3.30 -15.50
N GLN A 15 -10.92 -2.77 -16.67
CA GLN A 15 -11.58 -3.11 -17.93
C GLN A 15 -11.23 -4.54 -18.34
N ALA A 16 -12.23 -5.35 -18.70
CA ALA A 16 -12.02 -6.76 -19.08
C ALA A 16 -11.01 -6.93 -20.23
N ALA A 17 -10.98 -5.99 -21.18
CA ALA A 17 -10.02 -5.96 -22.29
C ALA A 17 -8.54 -5.88 -21.86
N ARG A 18 -8.26 -5.52 -20.59
CA ARG A 18 -6.89 -5.55 -20.04
C ARG A 18 -6.47 -6.92 -19.52
N ILE A 19 -7.41 -7.80 -19.20
CA ILE A 19 -7.13 -9.16 -18.74
C ILE A 19 -7.28 -10.16 -19.89
N TRP A 20 -8.31 -9.99 -20.71
CA TRP A 20 -8.55 -10.79 -21.89
C TRP A 20 -8.31 -9.94 -23.12
N THR A 21 -7.13 -10.11 -23.74
CA THR A 21 -6.76 -9.44 -25.00
C THR A 21 -7.68 -9.84 -26.15
N HIS A 22 -8.20 -11.07 -26.08
CA HIS A 22 -9.13 -11.65 -27.03
C HIS A 22 -10.46 -11.97 -26.32
N PRO A 23 -11.61 -11.46 -26.80
CA PRO A 23 -12.89 -11.65 -26.11
C PRO A 23 -13.29 -13.13 -25.99
N GLU A 24 -12.87 -13.97 -26.93
CA GLU A 24 -13.10 -15.43 -26.90
C GLU A 24 -12.34 -16.18 -25.79
N THR A 25 -11.33 -15.57 -25.18
CA THR A 25 -10.56 -16.17 -24.06
C THR A 25 -11.17 -15.88 -22.70
N ARG A 26 -12.25 -15.09 -22.67
CA ARG A 26 -12.94 -14.72 -21.44
C ARG A 26 -13.88 -15.86 -20.99
N PRO A 27 -13.78 -16.33 -19.74
CA PRO A 27 -14.70 -17.34 -19.22
C PRO A 27 -16.13 -16.79 -19.10
N GLU A 28 -17.10 -17.69 -19.09
CA GLU A 28 -18.51 -17.32 -18.95
C GLU A 28 -18.76 -16.68 -17.57
N PRO A 29 -19.70 -15.74 -17.46
CA PRO A 29 -20.06 -15.17 -16.17
C PRO A 29 -20.41 -16.26 -15.15
N PHE A 30 -19.78 -16.20 -13.98
CA PHE A 30 -19.97 -17.15 -12.87
C PHE A 30 -19.45 -18.58 -13.14
N GLU A 31 -18.62 -18.77 -14.17
CA GLU A 31 -17.91 -20.02 -14.38
C GLU A 31 -16.77 -20.17 -13.37
N GLY A 32 -16.89 -21.14 -12.46
CA GLY A 32 -15.90 -21.45 -11.43
C GLY A 32 -16.54 -22.03 -10.17
N SER A 33 -15.74 -22.65 -9.31
CA SER A 33 -16.17 -23.10 -7.98
C SER A 33 -15.32 -22.43 -6.92
N LEU A 34 -15.95 -22.00 -5.83
CA LEU A 34 -15.28 -21.42 -4.68
C LEU A 34 -15.16 -22.50 -3.61
N GLU A 35 -13.93 -22.86 -3.26
CA GLU A 35 -13.64 -23.74 -2.13
C GLU A 35 -13.13 -22.88 -0.97
N VAL A 36 -13.83 -22.94 0.17
CA VAL A 36 -13.42 -22.23 1.39
C VAL A 36 -12.39 -23.10 2.10
N LEU A 37 -11.12 -22.70 2.00
CA LEU A 37 -10.03 -23.31 2.76
C LEU A 37 -10.09 -22.77 4.20
N GLU A 38 -10.66 -23.55 5.11
CA GLU A 38 -10.55 -23.28 6.56
C GLU A 38 -9.09 -23.50 6.98
N GLN A 39 -8.42 -22.45 7.47
CA GLN A 39 -7.10 -22.59 8.08
C GLN A 39 -7.26 -23.28 9.44
N ASP A 40 -6.81 -24.53 9.51
CA ASP A 40 -6.72 -25.39 10.69
C ASP A 40 -6.22 -24.66 11.95
N ALA A 41 -7.11 -24.54 12.93
CA ALA A 41 -6.76 -24.46 14.34
C ALA A 41 -7.22 -25.75 15.05
N GLU A 42 -6.22 -26.51 15.53
CA GLU A 42 -6.26 -27.54 16.57
C GLU A 42 -6.80 -28.96 16.28
N LYS A 43 -5.83 -29.86 16.07
CA LYS A 43 -5.52 -31.05 16.91
C LYS A 43 -6.68 -31.73 17.65
N THR A 44 -7.06 -32.89 17.11
CA THR A 44 -7.50 -34.12 17.80
C THR A 44 -8.75 -34.05 18.70
N ARG A 45 -9.85 -34.63 18.21
CA ARG A 45 -10.53 -35.75 18.88
C ARG A 45 -11.57 -36.43 17.96
N GLU A 46 -11.20 -37.65 17.58
CA GLU A 46 -11.99 -38.86 17.30
C GLU A 46 -13.46 -38.77 16.85
N ALA A 47 -13.70 -39.44 15.71
CA ALA A 47 -15.00 -39.88 15.21
C ALA A 47 -15.69 -40.91 16.14
N PRO A 48 -16.97 -41.22 15.87
CA PRO A 48 -17.19 -42.46 15.12
C PRO A 48 -18.24 -42.36 14.00
N ALA A 49 -18.04 -43.21 12.98
CA ALA A 49 -19.02 -43.72 12.01
C ALA A 49 -20.25 -44.34 12.73
N ARG A 50 -21.41 -44.64 12.16
CA ARG A 50 -21.89 -45.07 10.83
C ARG A 50 -23.44 -44.99 10.94
N GLU A 51 -24.24 -44.69 9.92
CA GLU A 51 -24.96 -45.70 9.12
C GLU A 51 -25.87 -45.01 8.09
N GLU A 52 -25.73 -45.46 6.84
CA GLU A 52 -26.69 -45.37 5.74
C GLU A 52 -27.63 -46.60 5.83
N PRO A 53 -28.91 -46.53 5.43
CA PRO A 53 -29.24 -46.95 4.05
C PRO A 53 -30.40 -46.16 3.38
N ALA A 54 -30.36 -46.10 2.04
CA ALA A 54 -31.43 -45.75 1.07
C ALA A 54 -32.53 -46.85 1.01
N PRO A 55 -33.68 -46.77 0.24
CA PRO A 55 -33.97 -45.96 -0.96
C PRO A 55 -35.42 -45.37 -1.12
N LEU A 56 -35.65 -44.71 -2.27
CA LEU A 56 -36.87 -44.01 -2.77
C LEU A 56 -38.15 -44.86 -2.92
N PRO A 57 -39.31 -44.19 -3.15
CA PRO A 57 -39.97 -44.35 -4.46
C PRO A 57 -40.44 -43.02 -5.11
N GLU A 58 -40.56 -43.03 -6.45
CA GLU A 58 -41.03 -41.94 -7.35
C GLU A 58 -42.58 -41.95 -7.59
N PRO A 59 -43.15 -41.23 -8.59
CA PRO A 59 -44.12 -40.13 -8.45
C PRO A 59 -45.57 -40.51 -8.90
N PRO A 60 -46.49 -39.54 -9.00
CA PRO A 60 -47.29 -39.50 -10.24
C PRO A 60 -47.45 -38.10 -10.86
N MET A 61 -47.43 -38.07 -12.20
CA MET A 61 -47.90 -36.99 -13.07
C MET A 61 -49.43 -36.99 -13.25
N ALA A 62 -49.93 -35.95 -13.94
CA ALA A 62 -51.26 -35.73 -14.56
C ALA A 62 -52.17 -34.78 -13.74
N GLU A 63 -52.86 -33.77 -14.28
CA GLU A 63 -52.95 -33.15 -15.60
C GLU A 63 -53.91 -31.92 -15.48
N THR A 64 -53.74 -30.93 -16.36
CA THR A 64 -54.75 -30.07 -17.06
C THR A 64 -55.90 -29.29 -16.35
N GLY A 65 -56.14 -28.08 -16.93
CA GLY A 65 -57.38 -27.27 -16.86
C GLY A 65 -57.11 -25.79 -16.55
N GLU A 66 -56.75 -24.90 -17.48
CA GLU A 66 -57.59 -24.16 -18.47
C GLU A 66 -58.76 -23.33 -17.88
N GLY A 67 -58.85 -22.06 -18.30
CA GLY A 67 -60.01 -21.16 -18.10
C GLY A 67 -59.61 -19.73 -17.69
N ASP A 68 -59.25 -18.83 -18.62
CA ASP A 68 -60.13 -17.85 -19.31
C ASP A 68 -60.40 -16.59 -18.44
N GLU A 69 -59.67 -15.50 -18.66
CA GLU A 69 -60.02 -14.33 -19.49
C GLU A 69 -60.82 -13.24 -18.73
N ALA A 70 -60.32 -12.00 -18.83
CA ALA A 70 -61.07 -10.75 -19.05
C ALA A 70 -60.47 -9.53 -18.30
N ARG A 71 -59.78 -8.70 -19.08
CA ARG A 71 -59.65 -7.23 -18.92
C ARG A 71 -61.03 -6.58 -19.17
N PRO A 72 -61.34 -5.32 -18.75
CA PRO A 72 -60.77 -4.13 -19.42
C PRO A 72 -60.72 -2.78 -18.65
N ALA A 73 -60.19 -1.77 -19.38
CA ALA A 73 -60.36 -0.29 -19.34
C ALA A 73 -59.96 0.48 -18.07
N ARG A 74 -58.99 1.43 -18.07
CA ARG A 74 -58.75 2.69 -18.83
C ARG A 74 -59.55 3.88 -18.28
N ASP A 75 -58.85 4.80 -17.61
CA ASP A 75 -59.22 6.22 -17.49
C ASP A 75 -57.96 7.11 -17.44
N GLU A 76 -58.03 8.22 -18.18
CA GLU A 76 -57.08 9.35 -18.30
C GLU A 76 -57.16 10.23 -17.03
N GLU A 77 -56.25 11.13 -16.63
CA GLU A 77 -55.75 12.33 -17.33
C GLU A 77 -54.87 13.15 -16.32
N SER A 78 -54.07 14.07 -16.86
CA SER A 78 -53.63 15.36 -16.26
C SER A 78 -52.27 15.51 -15.53
N LEU A 79 -51.36 16.20 -16.25
CA LEU A 79 -50.20 17.01 -15.81
C LEU A 79 -50.69 18.28 -15.05
N PRO A 80 -49.91 19.04 -14.22
CA PRO A 80 -48.66 19.73 -14.61
C PRO A 80 -47.58 20.00 -13.51
N LEU A 81 -46.43 20.53 -13.97
CA LEU A 81 -45.31 21.13 -13.20
C LEU A 81 -45.71 22.45 -12.50
N PRO A 82 -44.90 22.94 -11.54
CA PRO A 82 -44.10 24.13 -11.88
C PRO A 82 -42.68 24.22 -11.28
N ASP A 83 -41.86 24.95 -12.04
CA ASP A 83 -40.61 25.67 -11.72
C ASP A 83 -40.46 26.22 -10.28
N THR A 84 -39.22 26.16 -9.77
CA THR A 84 -38.60 27.37 -9.19
C THR A 84 -37.12 27.45 -9.60
N SER A 85 -36.76 28.62 -10.10
CA SER A 85 -35.50 29.03 -10.72
C SER A 85 -34.50 29.63 -9.71
N ALA A 86 -33.24 29.76 -10.17
CA ALA A 86 -32.23 30.75 -9.78
C ALA A 86 -31.43 30.47 -8.48
N ALA A 87 -30.12 30.74 -8.33
CA ALA A 87 -29.16 31.48 -9.15
C ALA A 87 -27.72 31.06 -8.81
N SER A 88 -26.82 31.38 -9.74
CA SER A 88 -25.36 31.30 -9.75
C SER A 88 -24.63 31.89 -8.54
N VAL A 89 -23.40 31.43 -8.27
CA VAL A 89 -22.18 32.26 -8.18
C VAL A 89 -20.91 31.38 -8.16
N ASP A 90 -20.00 31.65 -9.10
CA ASP A 90 -18.54 31.41 -8.99
C ASP A 90 -17.91 32.79 -8.72
N PRO A 91 -16.90 32.89 -7.83
CA PRO A 91 -15.56 33.16 -8.34
C PRO A 91 -14.41 32.45 -7.57
N LEU A 92 -13.42 32.02 -8.36
CA LEU A 92 -12.02 31.62 -8.11
C LEU A 92 -11.17 32.67 -7.31
N PRO A 93 -9.83 32.48 -7.11
CA PRO A 93 -9.05 31.84 -6.03
C PRO A 93 -8.22 32.85 -5.18
N GLU A 94 -7.45 32.43 -4.14
CA GLU A 94 -6.09 32.96 -3.79
C GLU A 94 -5.44 32.26 -2.54
N PRO A 95 -4.13 32.48 -2.21
CA PRO A 95 -3.07 31.46 -2.07
C PRO A 95 -2.67 31.07 -0.62
N PRO A 96 -1.78 30.07 -0.43
CA PRO A 96 -1.21 29.71 0.88
C PRO A 96 -0.03 30.62 1.27
N GLY A 97 -0.15 31.27 2.43
CA GLY A 97 0.94 31.94 3.15
C GLY A 97 1.56 31.06 4.25
N PRO A 98 2.83 31.27 4.61
CA PRO A 98 3.69 30.30 5.30
C PRO A 98 3.53 30.30 6.83
N PHE A 99 3.59 29.13 7.44
CA PHE A 99 3.84 28.95 8.87
C PHE A 99 5.33 28.69 9.11
N ASP A 100 6.01 29.64 9.74
CA ASP A 100 7.17 29.36 10.61
C ASP A 100 7.34 30.55 11.56
N GLU A 101 7.02 30.36 12.84
CA GLU A 101 7.83 30.82 13.97
C GLU A 101 7.19 30.36 15.27
N GLY A 102 8.02 29.90 16.22
CA GLY A 102 7.61 29.73 17.61
C GLY A 102 8.06 28.42 18.23
N ALA A 103 9.34 28.35 18.61
CA ALA A 103 9.71 27.60 19.80
C ALA A 103 8.90 28.13 21.01
N PRO A 104 8.63 27.28 22.00
CA PRO A 104 9.29 27.58 23.27
C PRO A 104 9.89 26.35 23.95
N ASP A 105 11.06 26.59 24.50
CA ASP A 105 11.65 25.92 25.64
C ASP A 105 10.81 26.18 26.90
N LEU A 106 10.69 25.17 27.77
CA LEU A 106 10.76 25.23 29.24
C LEU A 106 9.91 24.15 29.92
N GLY A 107 10.59 23.35 30.73
CA GLY A 107 10.08 22.81 32.00
C GLY A 107 9.23 21.54 31.92
N ASN A 108 9.77 20.43 32.43
CA ASN A 108 9.25 19.90 33.70
C ASN A 108 10.20 18.85 34.28
N GLU A 109 10.54 19.06 35.54
CA GLU A 109 11.29 18.19 36.42
C GLU A 109 10.33 17.46 37.38
N SER A 110 10.73 16.25 37.79
CA SER A 110 10.33 15.55 39.02
C SER A 110 9.05 14.69 39.06
N GLY A 111 9.21 13.45 39.54
CA GLY A 111 8.23 12.77 40.39
C GLY A 111 7.88 11.30 40.03
N ALA A 112 8.39 10.35 40.82
CA ALA A 112 8.21 8.87 40.83
C ALA A 112 6.75 8.40 41.17
N PRO A 113 6.40 7.11 41.52
CA PRO A 113 7.16 5.85 41.73
C PRO A 113 6.46 4.50 41.32
N SER A 114 7.07 3.36 41.73
CA SER A 114 6.54 1.98 41.92
C SER A 114 6.62 1.01 40.73
N GLU A 115 7.00 -0.28 40.82
CA GLU A 115 7.49 -1.21 41.86
C GLU A 115 8.09 -2.46 41.14
N PRO A 116 8.82 -3.37 41.82
CA PRO A 116 9.46 -4.54 41.23
C PRO A 116 8.56 -5.80 41.31
N GLY A 117 8.48 -6.56 40.22
CA GLY A 117 7.74 -7.83 40.15
C GLY A 117 8.58 -8.93 39.53
N ASP A 118 8.89 -9.92 40.36
CA ASP A 118 9.78 -11.07 40.15
C ASP A 118 9.05 -12.29 39.52
N LEU A 119 9.81 -13.10 38.78
CA LEU A 119 9.56 -14.48 38.30
C LEU A 119 8.52 -14.79 37.20
N GLY A 120 9.07 -15.07 36.00
CA GLY A 120 8.98 -16.41 35.38
C GLY A 120 7.74 -16.77 34.56
N HIS A 121 7.84 -16.64 33.24
CA HIS A 121 7.54 -17.66 32.19
C HIS A 121 7.88 -17.06 30.80
N PRO A 122 8.43 -17.85 29.84
CA PRO A 122 8.85 -17.31 28.54
C PRO A 122 7.63 -17.07 27.63
N PRO A 123 7.50 -15.90 26.98
CA PRO A 123 6.46 -15.69 25.99
C PRO A 123 6.83 -16.37 24.66
N PRO A 124 5.84 -16.87 23.88
CA PRO A 124 6.06 -17.35 22.52
C PRO A 124 6.53 -16.18 21.64
N ALA A 125 7.36 -16.50 20.64
CA ALA A 125 7.97 -15.57 19.71
C ALA A 125 6.94 -14.72 18.95
N SER A 126 6.50 -13.63 19.56
CA SER A 126 6.10 -12.41 18.89
C SER A 126 7.34 -11.53 18.86
N THR A 127 7.89 -11.27 17.68
CA THR A 127 8.87 -10.22 17.48
C THR A 127 8.17 -8.88 17.72
N GLU A 128 7.95 -8.55 18.99
CA GLU A 128 7.82 -7.17 19.44
C GLU A 128 9.19 -6.55 19.21
N ALA A 129 9.36 -5.99 18.00
CA ALA A 129 10.48 -5.14 17.70
C ALA A 129 10.36 -3.93 18.64
N SER A 130 11.02 -4.01 19.79
CA SER A 130 11.40 -2.83 20.55
C SER A 130 11.90 -1.83 19.53
N ALA A 131 11.26 -0.65 19.48
CA ALA A 131 11.67 0.39 18.54
C ALA A 131 13.19 0.49 18.64
N PRO A 132 13.93 0.28 17.53
CA PRO A 132 15.36 0.13 17.61
C PRO A 132 15.93 1.34 18.31
N ASP A 133 16.77 1.11 19.32
CA ASP A 133 17.41 2.16 20.14
C ASP A 133 18.06 3.23 19.23
N ASN A 134 18.48 2.80 18.03
CA ASN A 134 18.86 3.66 16.92
C ASN A 134 18.16 3.30 15.58
N PRO A 135 17.03 3.94 15.20
CA PRO A 135 16.29 3.59 13.99
C PRO A 135 17.01 3.96 12.70
N GLY A 136 18.03 4.83 12.76
CA GLY A 136 18.88 5.12 11.60
C GLY A 136 19.80 3.96 11.27
N GLN A 137 20.42 3.36 12.28
CA GLN A 137 21.28 2.19 12.11
C GLN A 137 20.46 0.96 11.73
N ALA A 138 19.32 0.73 12.39
CA ALA A 138 18.42 -0.35 12.05
C ALA A 138 17.91 -0.26 10.60
N PHE A 139 17.64 0.95 10.10
CA PHE A 139 17.33 1.16 8.68
C PHE A 139 18.47 0.74 7.75
N LEU A 140 19.72 1.08 8.08
CA LEU A 140 20.89 0.64 7.29
C LEU A 140 21.07 -0.87 7.31
N ASP A 141 20.90 -1.51 8.47
CA ASP A 141 21.03 -2.96 8.59
C ASP A 141 19.91 -3.68 7.81
N TRP A 142 18.68 -3.16 7.87
CA TRP A 142 17.56 -3.62 7.06
C TRP A 142 17.81 -3.44 5.55
N LEU A 143 18.33 -2.27 5.15
CA LEU A 143 18.68 -1.99 3.76
C LEU A 143 19.76 -2.95 3.26
N ARG A 144 20.80 -3.19 4.07
CA ARG A 144 21.89 -4.12 3.76
C ARG A 144 21.38 -5.55 3.64
N ALA A 145 20.55 -6.01 4.58
CA ALA A 145 19.95 -7.34 4.53
C ALA A 145 19.07 -7.50 3.29
N GLY A 146 18.16 -6.54 3.02
CA GLY A 146 17.26 -6.63 1.88
C GLY A 146 17.96 -6.54 0.51
N LEU A 147 19.09 -5.82 0.41
CA LEU A 147 19.91 -5.82 -0.80
C LEU A 147 20.65 -7.14 -1.01
N ARG A 148 21.21 -7.72 0.06
CA ARG A 148 21.89 -9.02 0.03
C ARG A 148 20.95 -10.15 -0.33
N ASP A 149 19.75 -10.14 0.23
CA ASP A 149 18.69 -11.13 -0.02
C ASP A 149 17.93 -10.87 -1.33
N ARG A 150 18.28 -9.82 -2.09
CA ARG A 150 17.59 -9.34 -3.30
C ARG A 150 16.08 -9.14 -3.14
N ARG A 151 15.66 -8.69 -1.97
CA ARG A 151 14.23 -8.40 -1.67
C ARG A 151 13.76 -7.10 -2.30
N PHE A 152 14.68 -6.17 -2.57
CA PHE A 152 14.36 -4.91 -3.23
C PHE A 152 14.44 -5.02 -4.75
N GLN A 153 13.43 -4.50 -5.41
CA GLN A 153 13.52 -4.19 -6.83
C GLN A 153 14.48 -3.01 -7.00
N VAL A 154 15.53 -3.18 -7.79
CA VAL A 154 16.51 -2.14 -8.11
C VAL A 154 16.33 -1.72 -9.56
N ASN A 155 16.41 -0.41 -9.84
CA ASN A 155 16.31 0.17 -11.19
C ASN A 155 14.98 -0.06 -11.93
N ASN A 156 13.93 -0.51 -11.25
CA ASN A 156 12.61 -0.65 -11.84
C ASN A 156 11.81 0.67 -11.75
N ARG A 157 10.78 0.84 -12.57
CA ARG A 157 9.93 2.05 -12.63
C ARG A 157 9.32 2.43 -11.26
N ASN A 158 8.97 1.43 -10.45
CA ASN A 158 8.40 1.60 -9.12
C ASN A 158 9.37 1.25 -7.98
N ALA A 159 10.65 1.04 -8.31
CA ALA A 159 11.66 0.72 -7.31
C ALA A 159 11.83 1.90 -6.32
N ARG A 160 12.23 1.56 -5.10
CA ARG A 160 12.69 2.55 -4.11
C ARG A 160 14.20 2.76 -4.14
N ILE A 161 14.91 1.92 -4.88
CA ILE A 161 16.37 1.89 -4.94
C ILE A 161 16.76 1.94 -6.41
N HIS A 162 17.58 2.93 -6.75
CA HIS A 162 18.14 3.07 -8.08
C HIS A 162 19.64 3.25 -8.00
N VAL A 163 20.37 2.57 -8.87
CA VAL A 163 21.79 2.83 -9.11
C VAL A 163 21.87 3.95 -10.13
N VAL A 164 22.63 4.98 -9.82
CA VAL A 164 22.91 6.14 -10.68
C VAL A 164 24.43 6.25 -10.88
N ALA A 165 24.88 7.14 -11.76
CA ALA A 165 26.30 7.28 -12.05
C ALA A 165 27.12 7.65 -10.81
N GLU A 166 26.52 8.40 -9.88
CA GLU A 166 27.15 8.89 -8.66
C GLU A 166 27.09 7.89 -7.49
N GLY A 167 26.26 6.83 -7.57
CA GLY A 167 26.10 5.86 -6.49
C GLY A 167 24.69 5.27 -6.37
N LEU A 168 24.24 5.06 -5.13
CA LEU A 168 22.94 4.46 -4.83
C LEU A 168 21.92 5.52 -4.37
N LEU A 169 20.88 5.73 -5.16
CA LEU A 169 19.75 6.60 -4.85
C LEU A 169 18.66 5.84 -4.08
N LEU A 170 18.35 6.31 -2.87
CA LEU A 170 17.28 5.84 -2.00
C LEU A 170 16.08 6.79 -2.06
N VAL A 171 14.99 6.38 -2.69
CA VAL A 171 13.80 7.21 -2.95
C VAL A 171 13.04 7.48 -1.65
N SER A 172 12.90 8.76 -1.28
CA SER A 172 12.32 9.22 -0.02
C SER A 172 10.98 9.95 -0.25
N PRO A 173 9.97 9.79 0.62
CA PRO A 173 10.00 9.01 1.87
C PRO A 173 9.73 7.51 1.68
N GLY A 174 9.51 7.06 0.44
CA GLY A 174 9.04 5.71 0.13
C GLY A 174 9.85 4.59 0.79
N ILE A 175 11.17 4.60 0.66
CA ILE A 175 12.04 3.57 1.25
C ILE A 175 11.94 3.50 2.78
N PHE A 176 11.75 4.64 3.45
CA PHE A 176 11.63 4.69 4.91
C PHE A 176 10.25 4.23 5.38
N LYS A 177 9.20 4.47 4.59
CA LYS A 177 7.87 3.93 4.85
C LYS A 177 7.80 2.42 4.67
N ASP A 178 8.61 1.87 3.77
CA ASP A 178 8.73 0.43 3.59
C ASP A 178 9.50 -0.24 4.76
N PHE A 179 10.39 0.50 5.41
CA PHE A 179 11.05 0.07 6.65
C PHE A 179 10.13 0.14 7.87
N ASP A 180 9.50 1.29 8.09
CA ASP A 180 8.61 1.53 9.24
C ASP A 180 7.54 2.54 8.84
N ARG A 181 6.27 2.11 8.74
CA ARG A 181 5.18 2.96 8.28
C ARG A 181 4.84 4.10 9.23
N GLU A 182 5.04 3.90 10.53
CA GLU A 182 4.59 4.83 11.57
C GLU A 182 5.72 5.77 11.97
N ALA A 183 6.94 5.24 12.14
CA ALA A 183 8.10 6.00 12.56
C ALA A 183 9.13 6.28 11.43
N TRP A 184 8.73 6.19 10.15
CA TRP A 184 9.61 6.49 8.99
C TRP A 184 10.34 7.83 9.13
N SER A 185 9.67 8.85 9.68
CA SER A 185 10.25 10.20 9.83
C SER A 185 11.39 10.21 10.85
N LYS A 186 11.29 9.42 11.93
CA LYS A 186 12.34 9.24 12.94
C LYS A 186 13.51 8.46 12.34
N ALA A 187 13.23 7.38 11.62
CA ALA A 187 14.26 6.61 10.90
C ALA A 187 15.02 7.48 9.90
N GLN A 188 14.30 8.26 9.08
CA GLN A 188 14.90 9.17 8.10
C GLN A 188 15.77 10.27 8.74
N LYS A 189 15.30 10.89 9.83
CA LYS A 189 16.09 11.90 10.57
C LYS A 189 17.34 11.28 11.19
N ARG A 190 17.25 10.06 11.72
CA ARG A 190 18.39 9.36 12.33
C ARG A 190 19.39 8.88 11.28
N PHE A 191 18.91 8.37 10.14
CA PHE A 191 19.75 8.05 8.98
C PHE A 191 20.59 9.25 8.52
N GLN A 192 19.98 10.43 8.40
CA GLN A 192 20.71 11.66 8.04
C GLN A 192 21.82 12.02 9.04
N ARG A 193 21.63 11.71 10.32
CA ARG A 193 22.65 11.96 11.37
C ARG A 193 23.86 11.03 11.26
N LEU A 194 23.73 9.90 10.55
CA LEU A 194 24.86 9.00 10.27
C LEU A 194 25.84 9.59 9.25
N LYS A 195 25.44 10.65 8.51
CA LYS A 195 26.28 11.35 7.51
C LYS A 195 26.86 10.42 6.42
N VAL A 196 26.20 9.30 6.17
CA VAL A 196 26.54 8.37 5.08
C VAL A 196 26.00 8.81 3.73
N ASN A 197 25.04 9.75 3.72
CA ASN A 197 24.47 10.30 2.50
C ASN A 197 25.35 11.43 1.93
N LEU A 198 25.51 11.44 0.61
CA LEU A 198 26.13 12.54 -0.11
C LEU A 198 25.24 13.79 -0.04
N LYS A 199 25.85 14.94 0.20
CA LYS A 199 25.18 16.24 0.17
C LYS A 199 25.28 16.85 -1.21
N THR A 200 24.23 17.55 -1.63
CA THR A 200 24.26 18.34 -2.87
C THR A 200 25.29 19.47 -2.76
N PRO A 201 25.74 20.04 -3.89
CA PRO A 201 26.63 21.21 -3.89
C PRO A 201 26.08 22.40 -3.10
N SER A 202 24.76 22.52 -3.02
CA SER A 202 24.06 23.54 -2.24
C SER A 202 23.88 23.18 -0.76
N GLY A 203 24.49 22.10 -0.27
CA GLY A 203 24.48 21.68 1.15
C GLY A 203 23.25 20.88 1.61
N HIS A 204 22.33 20.53 0.71
CA HIS A 204 21.11 19.78 1.06
C HIS A 204 21.35 18.26 1.01
N ASN A 205 20.56 17.47 1.74
CA ASN A 205 20.68 16.00 1.75
C ASN A 205 19.83 15.29 0.68
N ILE A 206 18.88 16.00 0.07
CA ILE A 206 17.93 15.42 -0.89
C ILE A 206 18.36 15.76 -2.31
N TRP A 207 18.65 14.72 -3.07
CA TRP A 207 18.93 14.78 -4.50
C TRP A 207 17.63 14.64 -5.29
N THR A 208 17.56 15.30 -6.44
CA THR A 208 16.42 15.21 -7.36
C THR A 208 16.90 14.68 -8.70
N TYR A 209 16.30 13.58 -9.15
CA TYR A 209 16.53 12.97 -10.45
C TYR A 209 15.25 13.04 -11.29
N GLU A 210 15.39 13.22 -12.59
CA GLU A 210 14.31 13.17 -13.56
C GLU A 210 14.33 11.83 -14.31
N VAL A 211 13.15 11.23 -14.47
CA VAL A 211 12.98 9.99 -15.21
C VAL A 211 12.85 10.30 -16.70
N THR A 212 13.81 9.85 -17.51
CA THR A 212 13.80 9.99 -18.96
C THR A 212 12.96 8.89 -19.60
N GLY A 213 12.04 9.29 -20.48
CA GLY A 213 11.19 8.37 -21.23
C GLY A 213 10.21 9.14 -22.11
N GLU A 214 9.75 8.52 -23.20
CA GLU A 214 8.85 9.15 -24.18
C GLU A 214 7.58 9.73 -23.53
N LEU A 215 7.01 8.98 -22.58
CA LEU A 215 5.83 9.37 -21.79
C LEU A 215 6.12 10.48 -20.76
N ASN A 216 7.39 10.70 -20.41
CA ASN A 216 7.81 11.74 -19.46
C ASN A 216 8.34 12.99 -20.17
N LYS A 217 8.32 13.04 -21.52
CA LYS A 217 8.76 14.21 -22.29
C LYS A 217 7.89 15.44 -22.04
N GLU A 218 6.57 15.24 -21.93
CA GLU A 218 5.62 16.34 -21.71
C GLU A 218 5.49 16.71 -20.22
N LYS A 219 5.66 15.74 -19.32
CA LYS A 219 5.64 15.93 -17.85
C LYS A 219 6.73 15.08 -17.20
N PRO A 220 7.90 15.65 -16.88
CA PRO A 220 8.99 14.90 -16.29
C PRO A 220 8.62 14.44 -14.87
N THR A 221 8.69 13.13 -14.65
CA THR A 221 8.53 12.55 -13.31
C THR A 221 9.83 12.75 -12.54
N ARG A 222 9.75 13.33 -11.34
CA ARG A 222 10.90 13.60 -10.47
C ARG A 222 10.97 12.62 -9.31
N LEU A 223 12.09 11.94 -9.18
CA LEU A 223 12.43 11.15 -8.00
C LEU A 223 13.27 11.99 -7.05
N LYS A 224 12.92 11.95 -5.77
CA LYS A 224 13.67 12.63 -4.71
C LYS A 224 14.19 11.59 -3.72
N GLY A 225 15.42 11.73 -3.29
CA GLY A 225 16.04 10.71 -2.45
C GLY A 225 17.37 11.11 -1.85
N PHE A 226 17.89 10.20 -1.03
CA PHE A 226 19.26 10.28 -0.50
C PHE A 226 20.19 9.54 -1.44
N LEU A 227 21.37 10.10 -1.69
CA LEU A 227 22.39 9.47 -2.52
C LEU A 227 23.49 8.93 -1.61
N ILE A 228 23.92 7.69 -1.81
CA ILE A 228 25.07 7.08 -1.14
C ILE A 228 26.14 6.85 -2.20
N GLN A 229 27.25 7.57 -2.10
CA GLN A 229 28.37 7.47 -3.05
C GLN A 229 29.24 6.24 -2.74
N ASP A 230 29.72 6.14 -1.49
CA ASP A 230 30.60 5.07 -1.04
C ASP A 230 29.83 3.81 -0.64
N ILE A 231 29.29 3.10 -1.63
CA ILE A 231 28.49 1.88 -1.42
C ILE A 231 29.31 0.80 -0.70
N GLU A 232 30.59 0.59 -1.05
CA GLU A 232 31.43 -0.43 -0.40
C GLU A 232 31.64 -0.16 1.10
N THR A 233 31.71 1.11 1.48
CA THR A 233 31.90 1.50 2.89
C THR A 233 30.59 1.36 3.69
N VAL A 234 29.46 1.77 3.10
CA VAL A 234 28.17 1.80 3.79
C VAL A 234 27.46 0.43 3.74
N LEU A 235 27.62 -0.28 2.63
CA LEU A 235 26.93 -1.55 2.30
C LEU A 235 27.95 -2.57 1.76
N PRO A 236 28.91 -3.03 2.59
CA PRO A 236 29.97 -3.94 2.14
C PRO A 236 29.41 -5.31 1.71
N GLY A 237 29.90 -5.79 0.58
CA GLY A 237 29.55 -7.09 -0.01
C GLY A 237 28.25 -7.11 -0.82
N ILE A 238 27.73 -5.93 -1.20
CA ILE A 238 26.53 -5.81 -2.03
C ILE A 238 26.92 -5.58 -3.49
N HIS A 239 26.52 -6.50 -4.37
CA HIS A 239 26.67 -6.32 -5.81
C HIS A 239 25.43 -5.67 -6.42
N LEU A 240 25.58 -4.45 -6.92
CA LEU A 240 24.53 -3.68 -7.57
C LEU A 240 24.58 -3.83 -9.12
N PRO A 241 23.44 -3.72 -9.81
CA PRO A 241 23.39 -3.72 -11.28
C PRO A 241 23.99 -2.43 -11.87
N ALA A 242 24.12 -2.40 -13.20
CA ALA A 242 24.57 -1.20 -13.91
C ALA A 242 23.67 0.03 -13.62
N PRO A 243 24.20 1.26 -13.70
CA PRO A 243 23.44 2.49 -13.50
C PRO A 243 22.19 2.56 -14.38
N ASN A 244 21.12 3.12 -13.85
CA ASN A 244 19.85 3.26 -14.56
C ASN A 244 19.97 4.32 -15.66
N PRO A 245 19.87 3.97 -16.95
CA PRO A 245 19.99 4.92 -18.05
C PRO A 245 18.81 5.89 -18.13
N HIS A 246 17.71 5.58 -17.43
CA HIS A 246 16.50 6.39 -17.42
C HIS A 246 16.49 7.46 -16.32
N LEU A 247 17.57 7.64 -15.57
CA LEU A 247 17.65 8.66 -14.53
C LEU A 247 18.74 9.67 -14.85
N THR A 248 18.35 10.94 -14.90
CA THR A 248 19.27 12.07 -15.05
C THR A 248 19.20 12.96 -13.83
N LEU A 249 20.35 13.36 -13.33
CA LEU A 249 20.46 14.29 -12.22
C LEU A 249 19.92 15.66 -12.62
N VAL A 250 19.01 16.21 -11.82
CA VAL A 250 18.56 17.60 -11.98
C VAL A 250 19.54 18.49 -11.21
N PRO A 251 20.20 19.45 -11.88
CA PRO A 251 21.09 20.37 -11.17
C PRO A 251 20.30 21.17 -10.13
N PRO A 252 20.87 21.39 -8.93
CA PRO A 252 20.23 22.24 -7.95
C PRO A 252 20.05 23.63 -8.54
N ARG A 253 18.88 24.25 -8.31
CA ARG A 253 18.65 25.64 -8.72
C ARG A 253 19.61 26.53 -7.93
N GLU A 254 20.64 27.05 -8.59
CA GLU A 254 21.46 28.12 -8.03
C GLU A 254 20.55 29.34 -7.82
N LYS A 255 20.55 29.89 -6.61
CA LYS A 255 19.95 31.20 -6.35
C LYS A 255 20.90 32.23 -6.97
N ALA A 256 20.46 32.86 -8.05
CA ALA A 256 21.09 34.03 -8.64
C ALA A 256 21.05 35.22 -7.69
#